data_AF-A0A2K3JZM4-F1
#
_entry.id   AF-A0A2K3JZM4-F1
#
_cell.length_a   1.000
_cell.length_b   1.000
_cell.length_c   1.000
_cell.angle_alpha   90.00
_cell.angle_beta   90.00
_cell.angle_gamma   90.00
#
_symmetry.space_group_name_H-M   'P 1'
#
loop_
_entity.id
_entity.type
_entity.pdbx_description
1 polymer ?
#
loop_
_entity_poly.entity_id
_entity_poly.type
_entity_poly.pdbx_seq_one_letter_code
_entity_poly.pdbx_strand_id
1 'polypeptide(L)'
;MSNEFTLQKGSVIIAGTVVVWAKNSSFFDGSVVNVTGLAGSPPAQTSGTPSGTQGAGGGYGGRGATCVSDNTKLPDDVWGGDAYSWSTLDKPWSYGSKGGTTSKNESYGGEGGGRIWLIGADNLHVSADVLANGGEGGIKGGGGSGGSIYLKAHRM
;
A
#
# COMPACT_ATOMS: atom_id res chain seq x y z
N MET A 1 15.86 18.58 -4.39
CA MET A 1 16.53 17.35 -4.86
C MET A 1 17.95 17.38 -4.32
N SER A 2 18.40 16.33 -3.62
CA SER A 2 19.80 16.19 -3.19
C SER A 2 20.66 15.64 -4.32
N ASN A 3 22.00 15.73 -4.19
CA ASN A 3 22.89 15.12 -5.19
C ASN A 3 22.93 13.59 -5.03
N GLU A 4 23.33 13.12 -3.84
CA GLU A 4 23.44 11.70 -3.53
C GLU A 4 22.51 11.32 -2.38
N PHE A 5 21.94 10.12 -2.44
CA PHE A 5 21.33 9.46 -1.31
C PHE A 5 21.78 8.00 -1.28
N THR A 6 22.19 7.54 -0.10
CA THR A 6 22.63 6.16 0.07
C THR A 6 22.04 5.56 1.33
N LEU A 7 21.30 4.46 1.17
CA LEU A 7 20.92 3.59 2.28
C LEU A 7 21.91 2.40 2.32
N GLN A 8 22.75 2.39 3.36
CA GLN A 8 23.83 1.42 3.50
C GLN A 8 23.31 0.02 3.86
N LYS A 9 24.15 -1.00 3.66
CA LYS A 9 23.82 -2.40 3.98
C LYS A 9 23.33 -2.55 5.42
N GLY A 10 22.25 -3.31 5.61
CA GLY A 10 21.64 -3.53 6.94
C GLY A 10 20.95 -2.32 7.56
N SER A 11 20.91 -1.16 6.87
CA SER A 11 20.21 0.03 7.38
C SER A 11 18.70 -0.09 7.17
N VAL A 12 17.93 0.45 8.11
CA VAL A 12 16.46 0.32 8.10
C VAL A 12 15.82 1.70 8.24
N ILE A 13 14.85 1.99 7.37
CA ILE A 13 13.94 3.13 7.49
C ILE A 13 12.54 2.59 7.81
N ILE A 14 11.95 3.06 8.91
CA ILE A 14 10.56 2.76 9.30
C ILE A 14 9.80 4.08 9.44
N ALA A 15 8.81 4.31 8.61
CA ALA A 15 7.98 5.52 8.63
C ALA A 15 6.64 5.30 7.91
N GLY A 16 5.65 6.17 8.13
CA GLY A 16 4.40 6.11 7.36
C GLY A 16 4.51 6.60 5.92
N THR A 17 5.43 7.55 5.66
CA THR A 17 5.75 8.02 4.31
C THR A 17 7.25 8.19 4.18
N VAL A 18 7.82 7.66 3.09
CA VAL A 18 9.22 7.82 2.72
C VAL A 18 9.29 8.48 1.35
N VAL A 19 9.98 9.61 1.28
CA VAL A 19 10.25 10.30 0.00
C VAL A 19 11.75 10.52 -0.11
N VAL A 20 12.36 9.93 -1.13
CA VAL A 20 13.77 10.16 -1.49
C VAL A 20 13.78 10.81 -2.85
N TRP A 21 14.40 11.99 -2.92
CA TRP A 21 14.52 12.75 -4.15
C TRP A 21 15.96 13.22 -4.33
N ALA A 22 16.76 12.39 -5.00
CA ALA A 22 18.16 12.65 -5.29
C ALA A 22 18.48 12.50 -6.78
N LYS A 23 19.63 13.02 -7.19
CA LYS A 23 20.17 12.79 -8.53
C LYS A 23 20.59 11.33 -8.69
N ASN A 24 21.36 10.83 -7.72
CA ASN A 24 21.74 9.43 -7.59
C ASN A 24 21.21 8.86 -6.27
N SER A 25 20.47 7.76 -6.34
CA SER A 25 19.96 7.06 -5.16
C SER A 25 20.39 5.59 -5.17
N SER A 26 21.08 5.15 -4.11
CA SER A 26 21.52 3.76 -3.94
C SER A 26 20.98 3.16 -2.64
N PHE A 27 20.27 2.04 -2.76
CA PHE A 27 19.79 1.25 -1.63
C PHE A 27 20.48 -0.12 -1.69
N PHE A 28 21.37 -0.39 -0.75
CA PHE A 28 22.25 -1.56 -0.81
C PHE A 28 21.64 -2.81 -0.16
N ASP A 29 22.27 -3.94 -0.47
CA ASP A 29 21.88 -5.27 -0.01
C ASP A 29 21.61 -5.36 1.51
N GLY A 30 20.51 -6.03 1.86
CA GLY A 30 20.03 -6.16 3.23
C GLY A 30 19.52 -4.87 3.89
N SER A 31 19.46 -3.75 3.16
CA SER A 31 18.76 -2.55 3.65
C SER A 31 17.25 -2.66 3.45
N VAL A 32 16.49 -1.95 4.27
CA VAL A 32 15.03 -2.05 4.30
C VAL A 32 14.38 -0.67 4.36
N VAL A 33 13.38 -0.44 3.52
CA VAL A 33 12.44 0.67 3.62
C VAL A 33 11.05 0.09 3.90
N ASN A 34 10.55 0.25 5.12
CA ASN A 34 9.33 -0.39 5.57
C ASN A 34 8.29 0.64 6.01
N VAL A 35 7.14 0.64 5.33
CA VAL A 35 5.97 1.45 5.64
C VAL A 35 4.72 0.59 5.95
N THR A 36 4.93 -0.69 6.29
CA THR A 36 3.87 -1.68 6.50
C THR A 36 2.96 -1.33 7.68
N GLY A 37 1.65 -1.24 7.45
CA GLY A 37 0.69 -0.93 8.50
C GLY A 37 0.85 0.48 9.11
N LEU A 38 1.60 1.37 8.45
CA LEU A 38 1.90 2.73 8.92
C LEU A 38 1.16 3.81 8.12
N ALA A 39 0.04 3.47 7.47
CA ALA A 39 -0.83 4.44 6.84
C ALA A 39 -1.36 5.45 7.85
N GLY A 40 -1.47 6.71 7.41
CA GLY A 40 -2.36 7.68 8.05
C GLY A 40 -3.83 7.43 7.64
N SER A 41 -4.65 8.48 7.68
CA SER A 41 -6.02 8.39 7.18
C SER A 41 -6.05 8.03 5.69
N PRO A 42 -6.75 6.95 5.28
CA PRO A 42 -6.85 6.57 3.88
C PRO A 42 -7.65 7.60 3.06
N PRO A 43 -7.41 7.71 1.75
CA PRO A 43 -8.30 8.46 0.86
C PRO A 43 -9.72 7.87 0.95
N ALA A 44 -10.75 8.72 0.87
CA ALA A 44 -12.15 8.31 1.08
C ALA A 44 -12.65 7.21 0.12
N GLN A 45 -11.92 6.98 -0.99
CA GLN A 45 -12.25 6.03 -2.04
C GLN A 45 -11.52 4.68 -1.92
N THR A 46 -10.59 4.51 -0.97
CA THR A 46 -9.84 3.25 -0.82
C THR A 46 -10.56 2.26 0.10
N SER A 47 -11.36 2.79 1.03
CA SER A 47 -12.37 1.99 1.72
C SER A 47 -13.46 1.67 0.72
N GLY A 48 -13.59 0.41 0.35
CA GLY A 48 -14.82 -0.06 -0.26
C GLY A 48 -16.04 0.39 0.53
N THR A 49 -17.18 0.51 -0.14
CA THR A 49 -18.46 0.61 0.56
C THR A 49 -18.99 -0.82 0.73
N PRO A 50 -18.77 -1.49 1.88
CA PRO A 50 -19.30 -2.82 2.08
C PRO A 50 -20.83 -2.79 2.07
N SER A 51 -21.46 -3.65 1.27
CA SER A 51 -22.88 -3.95 1.42
C SER A 51 -23.06 -4.90 2.62
N GLY A 52 -23.23 -4.33 3.81
CA GLY A 52 -23.41 -5.10 5.04
C GLY A 52 -22.08 -5.53 5.68
N THR A 53 -21.95 -6.80 6.06
CA THR A 53 -20.77 -7.34 6.77
C THR A 53 -19.68 -7.90 5.84
N GLN A 54 -19.92 -7.87 4.52
CA GLN A 54 -19.01 -8.44 3.53
C GLN A 54 -17.87 -7.45 3.26
N GLY A 55 -16.62 -7.90 3.39
CA GLY A 55 -15.45 -7.09 3.08
C GLY A 55 -15.44 -6.72 1.60
N ALA A 56 -15.35 -5.42 1.32
CA ALA A 56 -15.43 -4.89 -0.04
C ALA A 56 -14.21 -4.03 -0.37
N GLY A 57 -12.99 -4.37 0.06
CA GLY A 57 -11.82 -3.51 -0.17
C GLY A 57 -11.66 -3.12 -1.66
N GLY A 58 -11.39 -1.84 -1.96
CA GLY A 58 -11.15 -1.36 -3.32
C GLY A 58 -9.72 -1.65 -3.80
N GLY A 59 -9.48 -1.59 -5.11
CA GLY A 59 -8.16 -1.82 -5.70
C GLY A 59 -7.57 -0.57 -6.37
N TYR A 60 -6.27 -0.37 -6.25
CA TYR A 60 -5.57 0.70 -6.99
C TYR A 60 -5.47 0.31 -8.47
N GLY A 61 -6.16 1.03 -9.35
CA GLY A 61 -6.15 0.74 -10.78
C GLY A 61 -6.85 -0.56 -11.19
N GLY A 62 -7.62 -1.19 -10.32
CA GLY A 62 -8.31 -2.43 -10.60
C GLY A 62 -9.35 -2.72 -9.51
N ARG A 63 -10.21 -3.71 -9.71
CA ARG A 63 -11.15 -4.10 -8.65
C ARG A 63 -10.42 -4.79 -7.51
N GLY A 64 -10.91 -4.57 -6.29
CA GLY A 64 -10.39 -5.29 -5.13
C GLY A 64 -10.97 -6.69 -5.00
N ALA A 65 -10.53 -7.40 -3.96
CA ALA A 65 -10.95 -8.77 -3.67
C ALA A 65 -12.20 -8.81 -2.79
N THR A 66 -12.96 -9.89 -2.92
CA THR A 66 -14.10 -10.22 -2.06
C THR A 66 -13.75 -11.41 -1.16
N CYS A 67 -14.21 -11.38 0.09
CA CYS A 67 -13.99 -12.46 1.06
C CYS A 67 -15.13 -13.50 1.07
N VAL A 68 -16.12 -13.37 0.19
CA VAL A 68 -17.30 -14.26 0.19
C VAL A 68 -17.07 -15.41 -0.79
N SER A 69 -16.78 -16.58 -0.27
CA SER A 69 -16.88 -17.85 -0.98
C SER A 69 -18.07 -18.63 -0.42
N ASP A 70 -19.29 -18.13 -0.65
CA ASP A 70 -20.45 -19.01 -0.52
C ASP A 70 -20.67 -19.69 -1.89
N ASN A 71 -20.91 -21.00 -1.91
CA ASN A 71 -21.12 -21.76 -3.15
C ASN A 71 -22.50 -21.48 -3.78
N THR A 72 -23.24 -20.49 -3.28
CA THR A 72 -24.60 -20.16 -3.73
C THR A 72 -24.63 -18.98 -4.70
N LYS A 73 -23.50 -18.27 -4.85
CA LYS A 73 -23.34 -17.13 -5.75
C LYS A 73 -22.44 -17.47 -6.93
N LEU A 74 -22.76 -16.96 -8.11
CA LEU A 74 -21.86 -17.06 -9.26
C LEU A 74 -20.63 -16.17 -9.02
N PRO A 75 -19.46 -16.48 -9.61
CA PRO A 75 -18.30 -15.59 -9.55
C PRO A 75 -18.62 -14.15 -9.99
N ASP A 76 -19.55 -13.99 -10.93
CA ASP A 76 -20.05 -12.70 -11.41
C ASP A 76 -21.01 -11.99 -10.42
N ASP A 77 -21.39 -12.64 -9.32
CA ASP A 77 -22.23 -12.07 -8.26
C ASP A 77 -21.41 -11.69 -7.00
N VAL A 78 -20.10 -11.97 -6.99
CA VAL A 78 -19.23 -11.74 -5.83
C VAL A 78 -18.08 -10.80 -6.19
N TRP A 79 -18.28 -9.49 -5.96
CA TRP A 79 -17.34 -8.46 -6.39
C TRP A 79 -16.69 -7.82 -5.16
N GLY A 80 -15.39 -7.50 -5.27
CA GLY A 80 -14.73 -6.63 -4.29
C GLY A 80 -15.08 -5.17 -4.53
N GLY A 81 -14.42 -4.27 -3.81
CA GLY A 81 -14.67 -2.83 -3.93
C GLY A 81 -14.27 -2.25 -5.27
N ASP A 82 -14.79 -1.05 -5.53
CA ASP A 82 -14.52 -0.29 -6.75
C ASP A 82 -13.02 -0.02 -6.93
N ALA A 83 -12.63 0.05 -8.20
CA ALA A 83 -11.32 0.54 -8.57
C ALA A 83 -11.22 2.03 -8.28
N TYR A 84 -10.07 2.46 -7.76
CA TYR A 84 -9.77 3.87 -7.57
C TYR A 84 -8.44 4.23 -8.24
N SER A 85 -8.20 5.53 -8.45
CA SER A 85 -6.95 6.07 -9.01
C SER A 85 -6.55 5.53 -10.40
N TRP A 86 -7.52 5.08 -11.21
CA TRP A 86 -7.28 4.63 -12.59
C TRP A 86 -6.57 5.68 -13.45
N SER A 87 -6.91 6.96 -13.27
CA SER A 87 -6.29 8.09 -13.99
C SER A 87 -4.83 8.36 -13.62
N THR A 88 -4.32 7.76 -12.54
CA THR A 88 -2.95 7.91 -12.07
C THR A 88 -2.27 6.55 -11.89
N LEU A 89 -2.68 5.54 -12.68
CA LEU A 89 -2.16 4.18 -12.56
C LEU A 89 -0.63 4.12 -12.65
N ASP A 90 -0.05 4.97 -13.48
CA ASP A 90 1.37 5.14 -13.71
C ASP A 90 2.15 5.78 -12.55
N LYS A 91 1.45 6.37 -11.57
CA LYS A 91 2.04 7.10 -10.44
C LYS A 91 1.27 6.85 -9.14
N PRO A 92 1.37 5.63 -8.55
CA PRO A 92 0.72 5.28 -7.29
C PRO A 92 1.14 6.18 -6.14
N TRP A 93 0.16 6.81 -5.50
CA TRP A 93 0.39 7.71 -4.37
C TRP A 93 -0.78 7.74 -3.37
N SER A 94 -1.15 6.57 -2.88
CA SER A 94 -2.24 6.40 -1.92
C SER A 94 -1.77 5.60 -0.69
N TYR A 95 -2.24 6.02 0.48
CA TYR A 95 -2.19 5.17 1.66
C TYR A 95 -3.16 4.00 1.49
N GLY A 96 -2.81 2.85 2.05
CA GLY A 96 -3.75 1.75 2.23
C GLY A 96 -4.81 2.12 3.26
N SER A 97 -5.98 1.51 3.14
CA SER A 97 -7.05 1.61 4.15
C SER A 97 -6.89 0.60 5.27
N LYS A 98 -7.38 1.00 6.44
CA LYS A 98 -7.62 0.08 7.54
C LYS A 98 -8.66 -0.97 7.16
N GLY A 99 -8.46 -2.21 7.61
CA GLY A 99 -9.41 -3.29 7.46
C GLY A 99 -10.73 -3.03 8.19
N GLY A 100 -11.81 -3.64 7.71
CA GLY A 100 -13.10 -3.61 8.40
C GLY A 100 -13.10 -4.41 9.71
N THR A 101 -14.10 -4.19 10.56
CA THR A 101 -14.31 -4.95 11.80
C THR A 101 -15.71 -5.55 11.85
N THR A 102 -15.86 -6.67 12.57
CA THR A 102 -17.17 -7.28 12.85
C THR A 102 -17.80 -6.77 14.14
N SER A 103 -17.15 -5.87 14.89
CA SER A 103 -17.66 -5.22 16.10
C SER A 103 -18.05 -3.78 15.83
N LYS A 104 -19.23 -3.34 16.29
CA LYS A 104 -19.70 -1.95 16.09
C LYS A 104 -18.92 -0.90 16.88
N ASN A 105 -18.29 -1.31 18.00
CA ASN A 105 -17.72 -0.38 18.98
C ASN A 105 -16.19 -0.46 19.07
N GLU A 106 -15.55 -1.40 18.36
CA GLU A 106 -14.11 -1.64 18.48
C GLU A 106 -13.46 -1.82 17.11
N SER A 107 -12.30 -1.20 16.91
CA SER A 107 -11.59 -1.23 15.62
C SER A 107 -10.52 -2.32 15.62
N TYR A 108 -10.90 -3.52 15.15
CA TYR A 108 -10.01 -4.70 15.08
C TYR A 108 -9.34 -4.94 13.72
N GLY A 109 -9.58 -4.08 12.74
CA GLY A 109 -8.98 -4.22 11.41
C GLY A 109 -7.49 -3.88 11.43
N GLY A 110 -6.72 -4.56 10.57
CA GLY A 110 -5.31 -4.23 10.36
C GLY A 110 -5.15 -2.84 9.75
N GLU A 111 -4.11 -2.11 10.15
CA GLU A 111 -3.83 -0.75 9.64
C GLU A 111 -3.43 -0.76 8.16
N GLY A 112 -3.62 0.35 7.44
CA GLY A 112 -3.22 0.42 6.04
C GLY A 112 -1.70 0.52 5.82
N GLY A 113 -1.22 0.20 4.62
CA GLY A 113 0.17 0.44 4.23
C GLY A 113 0.49 1.90 3.91
N GLY A 114 1.71 2.32 4.22
CA GLY A 114 2.23 3.67 3.98
C GLY A 114 2.54 3.99 2.51
N ARG A 115 3.38 5.02 2.27
CA ARG A 115 3.76 5.42 0.90
C ARG A 115 5.27 5.56 0.74
N ILE A 116 5.79 5.07 -0.38
CA ILE A 116 7.21 5.15 -0.73
C ILE A 116 7.33 5.81 -2.11
N TRP A 117 8.11 6.89 -2.19
CA TRP A 117 8.45 7.58 -3.43
C TRP A 117 9.95 7.73 -3.55
N LEU A 118 10.57 7.00 -4.48
CA LEU A 118 12.02 7.06 -4.73
C LEU A 118 12.28 7.60 -6.14
N ILE A 119 13.03 8.70 -6.23
CA ILE A 119 13.46 9.30 -7.51
C ILE A 119 14.99 9.29 -7.59
N GLY A 120 15.51 8.73 -8.69
CA GLY A 120 16.86 8.96 -9.18
C GLY A 120 16.83 9.71 -10.50
N ALA A 121 17.28 10.97 -10.52
CA ALA A 121 17.26 11.79 -11.73
C ALA A 121 18.30 11.35 -12.79
N ASP A 122 19.38 10.69 -12.36
CA ASP A 122 20.38 10.10 -13.24
C ASP A 122 20.45 8.59 -13.00
N ASN A 123 20.52 8.18 -11.72
CA ASN A 123 20.62 6.77 -11.35
C ASN A 123 19.72 6.42 -10.14
N LEU A 124 19.04 5.28 -10.23
CA LEU A 124 18.34 4.64 -9.11
C LEU A 124 18.75 3.17 -9.04
N HIS A 125 19.52 2.80 -8.01
CA HIS A 125 19.91 1.43 -7.72
C HIS A 125 19.19 0.93 -6.46
N VAL A 126 18.39 -0.14 -6.60
CA VAL A 126 17.61 -0.71 -5.49
C VAL A 126 17.92 -2.20 -5.35
N SER A 127 18.76 -2.53 -4.37
CA SER A 127 19.03 -3.89 -3.89
C SER A 127 18.52 -4.08 -2.46
N ALA A 128 17.39 -3.43 -2.14
CA ALA A 128 16.83 -3.36 -0.79
C ALA A 128 15.41 -3.92 -0.75
N ASP A 129 14.94 -4.30 0.43
CA ASP A 129 13.53 -4.64 0.63
C ASP A 129 12.71 -3.36 0.78
N VAL A 130 11.72 -3.18 -0.10
CA VAL A 130 10.85 -2.01 -0.14
C VAL A 130 9.42 -2.48 0.12
N LEU A 131 8.91 -2.24 1.34
CA LEU A 131 7.70 -2.88 1.86
C LEU A 131 6.63 -1.85 2.16
N ALA A 132 5.46 -1.98 1.52
CA ALA A 132 4.28 -1.14 1.76
C ALA A 132 3.03 -1.99 2.03
N ASN A 133 3.17 -3.07 2.82
CA ASN A 133 2.06 -3.98 3.09
C ASN A 133 1.01 -3.34 3.99
N GLY A 134 -0.21 -3.87 3.94
CA GLY A 134 -1.18 -3.63 5.01
C GLY A 134 -0.78 -4.35 6.29
N GLY A 135 -1.31 -3.89 7.41
CA GLY A 135 -1.21 -4.55 8.70
C GLY A 135 -2.12 -5.77 8.76
N GLU A 136 -1.72 -6.74 9.60
CA GLU A 136 -2.48 -7.97 9.80
C GLU A 136 -3.83 -7.70 10.48
N GLY A 137 -4.85 -8.44 10.05
CA GLY A 137 -6.15 -8.48 10.70
C GLY A 137 -6.16 -9.47 11.87
N GLY A 138 -7.22 -9.42 12.67
CA GLY A 138 -7.44 -10.39 13.75
C GLY A 138 -8.70 -11.24 13.52
N ILE A 139 -9.01 -12.13 14.47
CA ILE A 139 -10.23 -12.96 14.43
C ILE A 139 -11.52 -12.10 14.27
N LYS A 140 -11.47 -10.85 14.72
CA LYS A 140 -12.61 -9.89 14.73
C LYS A 140 -12.49 -8.76 13.68
N GLY A 141 -11.54 -8.85 12.74
CA GLY A 141 -11.32 -7.79 11.75
C GLY A 141 -10.51 -8.23 10.55
N GLY A 142 -10.76 -7.63 9.40
CA GLY A 142 -10.00 -7.89 8.18
C GLY A 142 -8.59 -7.30 8.22
N GLY A 143 -7.69 -7.81 7.38
CA GLY A 143 -6.39 -7.19 7.15
C GLY A 143 -6.51 -5.80 6.53
N GLY A 144 -5.48 -4.98 6.73
CA GLY A 144 -5.35 -3.69 6.08
C GLY A 144 -4.94 -3.84 4.62
N SER A 145 -5.24 -2.84 3.81
CA SER A 145 -4.81 -2.79 2.41
C SER A 145 -3.35 -2.37 2.30
N GLY A 146 -2.66 -2.85 1.26
CA GLY A 146 -1.35 -2.35 0.88
C GLY A 146 -1.37 -0.85 0.55
N GLY A 147 -0.22 -0.21 0.74
CA GLY A 147 0.05 1.17 0.36
C GLY A 147 0.63 1.30 -1.04
N SER A 148 1.35 2.39 -1.28
CA SER A 148 1.90 2.70 -2.62
C SER A 148 3.43 2.70 -2.63
N ILE A 149 4.00 2.13 -3.69
CA ILE A 149 5.42 2.24 -4.01
C ILE A 149 5.53 2.84 -5.41
N TYR A 150 6.18 3.99 -5.51
CA TYR A 150 6.50 4.63 -6.79
C TYR A 150 8.00 4.83 -6.91
N LEU A 151 8.56 4.21 -7.96
CA LEU A 151 9.97 4.29 -8.31
C LEU A 151 10.10 4.99 -9.65
N LYS A 152 10.92 6.02 -9.72
CA LYS A 152 11.21 6.73 -10.97
C LYS A 152 12.70 6.90 -11.16
N ALA A 153 13.21 6.27 -12.22
CA ALA A 153 14.51 6.61 -12.80
C ALA A 153 14.26 7.40 -14.08
N HIS A 154 14.99 8.49 -14.29
CA HIS A 154 14.99 9.13 -15.59
C HIS A 154 15.95 8.39 -16.53
N ARG A 155 15.52 8.19 -17.77
CA ARG A 155 16.35 7.59 -18.81
C ARG A 155 17.33 8.66 -19.30
N MET A 156 18.63 8.34 -19.26
CA MET A 156 19.69 9.13 -19.91
C MET A 156 19.53 9.12 -21.43
#